data_AF-A0A5P8N2G6-F1
#
_entry.id   AF-A0A5P8N2G6-F1
#
_cell.length_a   1.000
_cell.length_b   1.000
_cell.length_c   1.000
_cell.angle_alpha   90.00
_cell.angle_beta   90.00
_cell.angle_gamma   90.00
#
_symmetry.space_group_name_H-M   'P 1'
#
loop_
_entity.id
_entity.type
_entity.pdbx_description
1 polymer ?
#
loop_
_entity_poly.entity_id
_entity_poly.type
_entity_poly.pdbx_seq_one_letter_code
_entity_poly.pdbx_strand_id
1 'polypeptide(L)' 'MLRDFDWSKVDALTDEQIIEAAKADPDSSLPTEAELAEFDLVLPAKARREMKQGKPPKEAAE' A
#
# COMPACT_ATOMS: atom_id res chain seq x y z
N MET A 1 -18.67 -20.22 -15.42
CA MET A 1 -17.69 -20.41 -14.33
C MET A 1 -16.78 -19.20 -14.35
N LEU A 2 -16.88 -18.31 -13.35
CA LEU A 2 -15.79 -17.36 -13.10
C LEU A 2 -14.58 -18.19 -12.69
N ARG A 3 -13.47 -18.05 -13.41
CA ARG A 3 -12.20 -18.62 -12.96
C ARG A 3 -11.79 -17.80 -11.74
N ASP A 4 -11.48 -18.46 -10.63
CA ASP A 4 -10.90 -17.77 -9.49
C ASP A 4 -9.61 -17.07 -9.93
N PHE A 5 -9.51 -15.77 -9.63
CA PHE A 5 -8.34 -15.00 -9.95
C PHE A 5 -7.25 -15.29 -8.91
N ASP A 6 -6.06 -15.63 -9.40
CA ASP A 6 -4.91 -15.92 -8.55
C ASP A 6 -4.27 -14.62 -8.04
N TRP A 7 -4.59 -14.28 -6.79
CA TRP A 7 -4.10 -13.07 -6.12
C TRP A 7 -2.64 -13.17 -5.69
N SER A 8 -2.04 -14.36 -5.61
CA SER A 8 -0.66 -14.50 -5.10
C SER A 8 0.35 -13.80 -6.00
N LYS A 9 0.01 -13.59 -7.27
CA LYS A 9 0.84 -12.86 -8.23
C LYS A 9 0.87 -11.36 -7.96
N VAL A 10 -0.24 -10.80 -7.47
CA VAL A 10 -0.32 -9.39 -7.07
C VAL A 10 0.40 -9.19 -5.74
N ASP A 11 0.20 -10.11 -4.78
CA ASP A 11 0.87 -10.06 -3.48
C ASP A 11 2.41 -10.18 -3.56
N ALA A 12 2.92 -10.77 -4.65
CA ALA A 12 4.35 -10.94 -4.88
C ALA A 12 5.01 -9.71 -5.53
N LEU A 13 4.24 -8.70 -5.98
CA LEU A 13 4.79 -7.50 -6.59
C LEU A 13 5.44 -6.62 -5.52
N THR A 14 6.62 -6.10 -5.83
CA THR A 14 7.26 -5.08 -5.00
C THR A 14 6.63 -3.71 -5.28
N ASP A 15 6.73 -2.80 -4.31
CA ASP A 15 6.24 -1.42 -4.48
C ASP A 15 6.88 -0.74 -5.70
N GLU A 16 8.16 -1.01 -5.97
CA GLU A 16 8.87 -0.51 -7.16
C GLU A 16 8.21 -0.99 -8.46
N GLN A 17 7.86 -2.27 -8.56
CA GLN A 17 7.18 -2.84 -9.73
C GLN A 17 5.78 -2.25 -9.91
N ILE A 18 5.08 -1.99 -8.81
CA ILE A 18 3.75 -1.37 -8.83
C ILE A 18 3.87 0.08 -9.33
N ILE A 19 4.85 0.84 -8.82
CA ILE A 19 5.10 2.23 -9.23
C ILE A 19 5.52 2.30 -10.70
N GLU A 20 6.38 1.38 -11.16
CA GLU A 20 6.80 1.32 -12.56
C GLU A 20 5.61 1.04 -13.48
N ALA A 21 4.77 0.06 -13.15
CA ALA A 21 3.55 -0.24 -13.90
C ALA A 21 2.59 0.96 -13.93
N ALA A 22 2.40 1.64 -12.79
CA ALA A 22 1.54 2.82 -12.69
C ALA A 22 2.06 4.02 -13.49
N LYS A 23 3.39 4.16 -13.67
CA LYS A 23 3.99 5.21 -14.51
C LYS A 23 3.89 4.90 -16.00
N ALA A 24 3.82 3.63 -16.36
CA ALA A 24 3.73 3.20 -17.76
C ALA A 24 2.30 3.31 -18.32
N ASP A 25 1.29 3.35 -17.45
CA ASP A 25 -0.12 3.50 -17.83
C ASP A 25 -0.48 4.98 -18.07
N PRO A 26 -0.92 5.37 -19.29
CA PRO A 26 -1.26 6.76 -19.61
C PRO A 26 -2.51 7.29 -18.89
N ASP A 27 -3.38 6.41 -18.40
CA ASP A 27 -4.58 6.78 -17.65
C ASP A 27 -4.31 6.84 -16.13
N SER A 28 -3.10 6.48 -15.71
CA SER A 28 -2.67 6.48 -14.31
C SER A 28 -1.90 7.76 -13.96
N SER A 29 -2.11 8.25 -12.74
CA SER A 29 -1.31 9.31 -12.14
C SER A 29 -0.97 8.94 -10.70
N LEU A 30 0.31 9.12 -10.35
CA LEU A 30 0.73 9.00 -8.95
C LEU A 30 0.48 10.33 -8.24
N PRO A 31 -0.07 10.32 -7.02
CA PRO A 31 -0.20 11.53 -6.23
C PRO A 31 1.17 12.12 -5.91
N THR A 32 1.22 13.44 -5.78
CA THR A 32 2.40 14.15 -5.32
C THR A 32 2.61 13.97 -3.82
N GLU A 33 3.82 14.27 -3.33
CA GLU A 33 4.10 14.27 -1.88
C GLU A 33 3.20 15.24 -1.11
N ALA A 34 2.88 16.40 -1.71
CA ALA A 34 2.00 17.39 -1.11
C ALA A 34 0.57 16.85 -0.98
N GLU A 35 0.05 16.22 -2.03
CA GLU A 35 -1.28 15.58 -2.01
C GLU A 35 -1.31 14.43 -1.00
N LEU A 36 -0.24 13.61 -0.92
CA LEU A 36 -0.13 12.54 0.07
C LEU A 36 -0.12 13.08 1.51
N ALA A 37 0.54 14.20 1.76
CA ALA A 37 0.61 14.82 3.08
C ALA A 37 -0.74 15.35 3.60
N GLU A 38 -1.69 15.62 2.70
CA GLU A 38 -3.06 16.01 3.07
C GLU A 38 -3.88 14.84 3.61
N PHE A 39 -3.51 13.60 3.27
CA PHE A 39 -4.18 12.41 3.76
C PHE A 39 -3.48 11.87 5.00
N ASP A 40 -4.22 11.84 6.11
CA ASP A 40 -3.77 11.12 7.30
C ASP A 40 -3.64 9.63 6.95
N LEU A 41 -2.41 9.10 7.03
CA LEU A 41 -2.13 7.72 6.67
C LEU A 41 -2.92 6.81 7.60
N VAL A 42 -3.98 6.24 7.04
CA VAL A 42 -4.74 5.16 7.64
C VAL A 42 -3.77 4.02 7.87
N LEU A 43 -3.34 3.85 9.14
CA LEU A 43 -2.50 2.75 9.56
C LEU A 43 -3.00 1.45 8.91
N PRO A 44 -2.11 0.63 8.32
CA PRO A 44 -2.49 -0.65 7.74
C PRO A 44 -3.35 -1.44 8.71
N ALA A 45 -4.33 -2.21 8.22
CA ALA A 45 -5.24 -2.96 9.10
C ALA A 45 -4.50 -3.86 10.11
N LYS A 46 -3.31 -4.34 9.75
CA LYS A 46 -2.38 -5.06 10.62
C LYS A 46 -1.82 -4.16 11.74
N ALA A 47 -1.29 -2.99 11.40
CA ALA A 47 -0.81 -2.00 12.38
C ALA A 47 -1.93 -1.52 13.31
N ARG A 48 -3.15 -1.35 12.81
CA ARG A 48 -4.34 -1.04 13.63
C ARG A 48 -4.66 -2.15 14.64
N ARG A 49 -4.50 -3.43 14.25
CA ARG A 49 -4.68 -4.57 15.17
C ARG A 49 -3.59 -4.63 16.23
N GLU A 50 -2.35 -4.33 15.86
CA GLU A 50 -1.21 -4.32 16.78
C GLU A 50 -1.29 -3.17 17.80
N MET A 51 -1.69 -1.96 17.37
CA MET A 51 -1.99 -0.83 18.26
C MET A 51 -3.16 -1.13 19.21
N LYS A 52 -4.25 -1.73 18.73
CA LYS A 52 -5.37 -2.17 19.59
C LYS A 52 -4.95 -3.20 20.64
N GLN A 53 -3.85 -3.92 20.40
CA GLN A 53 -3.25 -4.87 21.33
C GLN A 53 -2.11 -4.25 22.17
N GLY A 54 -1.92 -2.92 22.11
CA GLY A 54 -0.92 -2.20 22.89
C GLY A 54 0.53 -2.40 22.42
N LYS A 55 0.74 -2.91 21.20
CA LYS A 55 2.09 -3.01 20.61
C LYS A 55 2.36 -1.75 19.77
N PRO A 56 3.46 -1.02 20.03
CA PRO A 56 3.80 0.15 19.22
C PRO A 56 4.09 -0.28 17.77
N PRO A 57 3.76 0.56 16.77
CA PRO A 57 4.15 0.32 15.38
C PRO A 57 5.67 0.23 15.31
N LYS A 58 6.18 -0.75 14.58
CA LYS A 58 7.64 -0.95 14.41
C LYS A 58 8.33 0.08 13.51
N GLU A 59 7.63 1.12 13.05
CA GLU A 59 8.13 2.10 12.07
C GLU A 59 8.17 3.55 12.58
N ALA A 60 8.17 3.77 13.90
CA ALA A 60 8.42 5.09 14.49
C ALA A 60 9.78 5.17 15.21
N ALA A 61 10.75 4.36 14.78
CA ALA A 61 12.11 4.34 15.30
C ALA A 61 13.12 4.13 14.16
N GLU A 62 13.21 5.10 13.26
CA GLU A 62 14.47 5.47 12.60
C GLU A 62 14.46 6.97 12.29
#